data_AF-A0A661MCF4-F1
#
_entry.id   AF-A0A661MCF4-F1
#
_cell.length_a   1.000
_cell.length_b   1.000
_cell.length_c   1.000
_cell.angle_alpha   90.00
_cell.angle_beta   90.00
_cell.angle_gamma   90.00
#
_symmetry.space_group_name_H-M   'P 1'
#
loop_
_entity.id
_entity.type
_entity.pdbx_description
1 polymer ?
#
loop_
_entity_poly.entity_id
_entity_poly.type
_entity_poly.pdbx_seq_one_letter_code
_entity_poly.pdbx_strand_id
1 'polypeptide(L)'
;MKDVMICTVGTSLFGNLRAGGKEALEGLLEKGDSKDIASKLLSADPDDRMCGAEINSNFSIFKNGVLKRRNSLYLLVSDTGQGRQTGDVLRHYYTNSKNPWRFEKVEVIEILGLSHESAERFRSEGLKNLVKKIAEVLRKEGKERVLINSTGGYKAQISFAGIIGQALGIPVYYMFEGFSSVIELPPQPVALDPRFWLQNVELFYDLSESGVLEGCPVPDDERFHTLVEAVDVDGKTYYELTALGLLFHESHREQFRAKASEYLPPKAGIPPGKKKIIYEDGNAGKHRGLEAFLKRFRDLEFVKGIRTFYYNKDLPRKTYFKVATKNRPFEIESCYTDGKATTKFALVTTAQTLLQARAAVADLKERFLED
;
A
#
# COMPACT_ATOMS: atom_id res chain seq x y z
N MET A 1 -18.83 14.11 3.27
CA MET A 1 -17.37 13.83 3.26
C MET A 1 -17.04 13.00 4.49
N LYS A 2 -16.21 11.96 4.38
CA LYS A 2 -15.85 10.99 5.46
C LYS A 2 -14.37 11.15 5.81
N ASP A 3 -14.03 11.43 7.07
CA ASP A 3 -12.60 11.59 7.46
C ASP A 3 -12.09 10.26 8.02
N VAL A 4 -10.85 9.93 7.68
CA VAL A 4 -10.20 8.70 8.06
C VAL A 4 -8.90 9.03 8.77
N MET A 5 -8.67 8.37 9.90
CA MET A 5 -7.44 8.50 10.66
C MET A 5 -6.74 7.16 10.76
N ILE A 6 -5.47 7.12 10.38
CA ILE A 6 -4.56 6.01 10.65
C ILE A 6 -3.75 6.39 11.87
N CYS A 7 -3.74 5.58 12.92
CA CYS A 7 -2.99 5.86 14.14
C CYS A 7 -1.99 4.73 14.39
N THR A 8 -0.70 5.05 14.49
CA THR A 8 0.27 4.09 15.03
C THR A 8 0.06 3.96 16.53
N VAL A 9 0.16 2.74 17.05
CA VAL A 9 -0.15 2.42 18.45
C VAL A 9 1.07 1.81 19.12
N GLY A 10 1.44 2.38 20.26
CA GLY A 10 2.48 1.86 21.14
C GLY A 10 1.92 1.01 22.25
N THR A 11 2.79 0.67 23.21
CA THR A 11 2.42 -0.11 24.41
C THR A 11 2.52 0.71 25.70
N SER A 12 2.77 2.02 25.59
CA SER A 12 2.99 2.92 26.73
C SER A 12 1.75 3.12 27.60
N LEU A 13 0.54 2.89 27.05
CA LEU A 13 -0.71 2.95 27.80
C LEU A 13 -0.63 2.14 29.10
N PHE A 14 -0.18 0.88 29.02
CA PHE A 14 -0.06 0.01 30.19
C PHE A 14 0.99 0.50 31.20
N GLY A 15 2.07 1.11 30.73
CA GLY A 15 3.06 1.74 31.61
C GLY A 15 2.48 2.93 32.36
N ASN A 16 1.74 3.80 31.68
CA ASN A 16 1.09 4.97 32.28
C ASN A 16 0.01 4.57 33.30
N LEU A 17 -0.78 3.53 32.99
CA LEU A 17 -1.80 3.01 33.89
C LEU A 17 -1.21 2.46 35.20
N ARG A 18 -0.04 1.80 35.13
CA ARG A 18 0.69 1.34 36.32
C ARG A 18 1.27 2.50 37.13
N ALA A 19 1.88 3.48 36.46
CA ALA A 19 2.46 4.66 37.12
C ALA A 19 1.42 5.56 37.80
N GLY A 20 0.15 5.51 37.37
CA GLY A 20 -0.97 6.29 37.92
C GLY A 20 -1.42 5.90 39.34
N GLY A 21 -0.83 4.86 39.95
CA GLY A 21 -0.86 4.63 41.40
C GLY A 21 -2.23 4.37 42.04
N LYS A 22 -3.21 3.83 41.31
CA LYS A 22 -4.50 3.41 41.89
C LYS A 22 -4.57 1.89 41.95
N GLU A 23 -4.66 1.30 43.14
CA GLU A 23 -4.81 -0.16 43.38
C GLU A 23 -5.91 -0.80 42.50
N ALA A 24 -6.98 -0.05 42.20
CA ALA A 24 -8.07 -0.48 41.31
C ALA A 24 -7.65 -0.73 39.85
N LEU A 25 -6.51 -0.21 39.40
CA LEU A 25 -5.99 -0.40 38.05
C LEU A 25 -5.09 -1.62 37.92
N GLU A 26 -4.35 -2.00 38.96
CA GLU A 26 -3.50 -3.21 38.94
C GLU A 26 -4.36 -4.47 38.76
N GLY A 27 -5.46 -4.58 39.51
CA GLY A 27 -6.40 -5.71 39.35
C GLY A 27 -7.12 -5.76 37.99
N LEU A 28 -7.31 -4.62 37.32
CA LEU A 28 -7.86 -4.57 35.95
C LEU A 28 -6.83 -4.98 34.90
N LEU A 29 -5.58 -4.58 35.10
CA LEU A 29 -4.45 -4.96 34.25
C LEU A 29 -4.14 -6.46 34.36
N GLU A 30 -4.24 -7.03 35.56
CA GLU A 30 -4.06 -8.47 35.81
C GLU A 30 -5.18 -9.32 35.21
N LYS A 31 -6.43 -8.86 35.28
CA LYS A 31 -7.58 -9.52 34.64
C LYS A 31 -7.58 -9.38 33.12
N GLY A 32 -6.91 -8.35 32.60
CA GLY A 32 -6.73 -8.13 31.16
C GLY A 32 -8.01 -7.79 30.39
N ASP A 33 -9.09 -7.36 31.05
CA ASP A 33 -10.34 -7.02 30.36
C ASP A 33 -10.25 -5.64 29.70
N SER A 34 -10.04 -5.64 28.38
CA SER A 34 -9.93 -4.44 27.57
C SER A 34 -11.16 -3.52 27.64
N LYS A 35 -12.36 -4.04 27.94
CA LYS A 35 -13.58 -3.23 28.06
C LYS A 35 -13.61 -2.43 29.37
N ASP A 36 -13.20 -3.04 30.46
CA ASP A 36 -13.17 -2.37 31.77
C ASP A 36 -12.11 -1.27 31.79
N ILE A 37 -10.94 -1.55 31.21
CA ILE A 37 -9.89 -0.55 31.02
C ILE A 37 -10.42 0.62 30.18
N ALA A 38 -11.07 0.34 29.04
CA ALA A 38 -11.68 1.39 28.21
C ALA A 38 -12.74 2.20 28.98
N SER A 39 -13.60 1.56 29.78
CA SER A 39 -14.61 2.23 30.62
C SER A 39 -13.97 3.16 31.65
N LYS A 40 -12.85 2.75 32.26
CA LYS A 40 -12.09 3.57 33.19
C LYS A 40 -11.49 4.79 32.50
N LEU A 41 -10.89 4.60 31.32
CA LEU A 41 -10.34 5.68 30.51
C LEU A 41 -11.41 6.69 30.07
N LEU A 42 -12.63 6.23 29.77
CA LEU A 42 -13.77 7.11 29.42
C LEU A 42 -14.22 8.00 30.58
N SER A 43 -13.87 7.66 31.81
CA SER A 43 -14.20 8.44 33.00
C SER A 43 -13.12 9.47 33.36
N ALA A 44 -11.98 9.45 32.68
CA ALA A 44 -10.88 10.38 32.87
C ALA A 44 -10.92 11.52 31.83
N ASP A 45 -10.17 12.59 32.11
CA ASP A 45 -9.94 13.63 31.11
C ASP A 45 -9.08 13.05 29.96
N PRO A 46 -9.51 13.15 28.68
CA PRO A 46 -8.70 12.70 27.55
C PRO A 46 -7.34 13.36 27.41
N ASP A 47 -7.08 14.53 28.04
CA ASP A 47 -5.77 15.18 28.10
C ASP A 47 -4.88 14.63 29.25
N ASP A 48 -5.41 13.80 30.15
CA ASP A 48 -4.64 13.21 31.26
C ASP A 48 -3.59 12.22 30.73
N ARG A 49 -2.35 12.31 31.24
CA ARG A 49 -1.25 11.40 30.90
C ARG A 49 -1.60 9.93 31.11
N MET A 50 -2.50 9.61 32.05
CA MET A 50 -2.97 8.24 32.28
C MET A 50 -3.68 7.64 31.07
N CYS A 51 -4.27 8.46 30.21
CA CYS A 51 -5.00 8.03 29.01
C CYS A 51 -4.07 7.58 27.88
N GLY A 52 -2.78 7.87 27.97
CA GLY A 52 -1.78 7.44 27.00
C GLY A 52 -1.72 8.33 25.76
N ALA A 53 -0.60 8.17 25.04
CA ALA A 53 -0.23 9.05 23.93
C ALA A 53 -1.27 9.04 22.80
N GLU A 54 -1.88 7.90 22.50
CA GLU A 54 -2.87 7.74 21.44
C GLU A 54 -4.16 8.49 21.76
N ILE A 55 -4.66 8.43 23.00
CA ILE A 55 -5.87 9.17 23.40
C ILE A 55 -5.60 10.66 23.45
N ASN A 56 -4.49 11.07 24.08
CA ASN A 56 -4.13 12.48 24.21
C ASN A 56 -3.95 13.15 22.83
N SER A 57 -3.18 12.52 21.94
CA SER A 57 -2.92 13.08 20.60
C SER A 57 -4.17 13.09 19.71
N ASN A 58 -4.98 12.04 19.73
CA ASN A 58 -6.25 12.01 19.01
C ASN A 58 -7.20 13.11 19.51
N PHE A 59 -7.31 13.28 20.83
CA PHE A 59 -8.12 14.34 21.41
C PHE A 59 -7.65 15.73 20.97
N SER A 60 -6.34 15.97 20.94
CA SER A 60 -5.76 17.21 20.42
C SER A 60 -6.12 17.46 18.95
N ILE A 61 -6.04 16.44 18.08
CA ILE A 61 -6.49 16.50 16.68
C ILE A 61 -7.97 16.92 16.59
N PHE A 62 -8.83 16.34 17.45
CA PHE A 62 -10.26 16.65 17.44
C PHE A 62 -10.55 18.07 17.93
N LYS A 63 -9.88 18.50 19.00
CA LYS A 63 -10.01 19.84 19.58
C LYS A 63 -9.60 20.93 18.58
N ASN A 64 -8.60 20.65 17.76
CA ASN A 64 -8.13 21.54 16.69
C ASN A 64 -9.02 21.51 15.43
N GLY A 65 -10.12 20.74 15.42
CA GLY A 65 -11.09 20.73 14.33
C GLY A 65 -10.58 20.12 13.02
N VAL A 66 -9.48 19.36 13.07
CA VAL A 66 -8.86 18.74 11.89
C VAL A 66 -9.81 17.74 11.22
N LEU A 67 -10.49 16.92 12.03
CA LEU A 67 -11.50 15.96 11.55
C LEU A 67 -12.92 16.54 11.69
N LYS A 68 -13.62 16.68 10.56
CA LYS A 68 -15.02 17.16 10.51
C LYS A 68 -16.04 16.05 10.77
N ARG A 69 -15.78 14.84 10.28
CA ARG A 69 -16.62 13.63 10.45
C ARG A 69 -15.74 12.40 10.66
N ARG A 70 -15.69 11.92 11.91
CA ARG A 70 -14.91 10.76 12.36
C ARG A 70 -15.50 9.45 11.84
N ASN A 71 -15.19 9.11 10.59
CA ASN A 71 -15.75 7.94 9.93
C ASN A 71 -15.01 6.67 10.31
N SER A 72 -13.72 6.59 9.99
CA SER A 72 -12.93 5.38 10.19
C SER A 72 -11.65 5.69 10.95
N LEU A 73 -11.36 4.87 11.97
CA LEU A 73 -10.07 4.86 12.66
C LEU A 73 -9.38 3.50 12.43
N TYR A 74 -8.18 3.54 11.89
CA TYR A 74 -7.31 2.38 11.67
C TYR A 74 -6.18 2.41 12.69
N LEU A 75 -6.18 1.48 13.64
CA LEU A 75 -5.18 1.35 14.71
C LEU A 75 -4.11 0.35 14.27
N LEU A 76 -2.89 0.81 14.00
CA LEU A 76 -1.77 -0.02 13.56
C LEU A 76 -0.94 -0.45 14.77
N VAL A 77 -1.11 -1.70 15.19
CA VAL A 77 -0.48 -2.26 16.40
C VAL A 77 0.72 -3.15 16.06
N SER A 78 1.67 -3.25 16.98
CA SER A 78 2.81 -4.18 16.88
C SER A 78 2.35 -5.64 16.94
N ASP A 79 3.11 -6.52 16.29
CA ASP A 79 2.98 -7.99 16.36
C ASP A 79 3.47 -8.51 17.72
N THR A 80 2.76 -8.12 18.79
CA THR A 80 3.03 -8.52 20.18
C THR A 80 1.71 -8.62 20.94
N GLY A 81 1.69 -9.46 21.99
CA GLY A 81 0.50 -9.58 22.85
C GLY A 81 0.05 -8.24 23.44
N GLN A 82 1.01 -7.42 23.87
CA GLN A 82 0.74 -6.10 24.44
C GLN A 82 0.24 -5.08 23.40
N GLY A 83 0.73 -5.17 22.15
CA GLY A 83 0.22 -4.37 21.03
C GLY A 83 -1.23 -4.69 20.73
N ARG A 84 -1.57 -5.97 20.61
CA ARG A 84 -2.96 -6.44 20.42
C ARG A 84 -3.88 -5.99 21.56
N GLN A 85 -3.44 -6.16 22.80
CA GLN A 85 -4.22 -5.74 23.97
C GLN A 85 -4.46 -4.22 23.98
N THR A 86 -3.45 -3.40 23.64
CA THR A 86 -3.61 -1.93 23.53
C THR A 86 -4.61 -1.59 22.42
N GLY A 87 -4.50 -2.24 21.26
CA GLY A 87 -5.45 -2.10 20.16
C GLY A 87 -6.89 -2.41 20.56
N ASP A 88 -7.11 -3.49 21.31
CA ASP A 88 -8.43 -3.87 21.81
C ASP A 88 -9.01 -2.85 22.79
N VAL A 89 -8.20 -2.34 23.73
CA VAL A 89 -8.61 -1.26 24.64
C VAL A 89 -9.02 -0.02 23.86
N LEU A 90 -8.19 0.43 22.91
CA LEU A 90 -8.47 1.60 22.09
C LEU A 90 -9.71 1.39 21.20
N ARG A 91 -9.89 0.18 20.64
CA ARG A 91 -11.11 -0.17 19.89
C ARG A 91 -12.34 -0.02 20.77
N HIS A 92 -12.32 -0.56 21.99
CA HIS A 92 -13.44 -0.41 22.92
C HIS A 92 -13.67 1.05 23.31
N TYR A 93 -12.61 1.82 23.53
CA TYR A 93 -12.70 3.25 23.85
C TYR A 93 -13.35 4.05 22.72
N TYR A 94 -12.90 3.89 21.47
CA TYR A 94 -13.36 4.68 20.32
C TYR A 94 -14.65 4.18 19.67
N THR A 95 -15.15 3.00 20.05
CA THR A 95 -16.48 2.50 19.62
C THR A 95 -17.57 2.72 20.67
N ASN A 96 -17.20 3.08 21.90
CA ASN A 96 -18.16 3.24 22.98
C ASN A 96 -19.15 4.39 22.72
N SER A 97 -20.44 4.14 22.91
CA SER A 97 -21.49 5.15 22.68
C SER A 97 -21.40 6.35 23.64
N LYS A 98 -20.79 6.17 24.83
CA LYS A 98 -20.54 7.25 25.79
C LYS A 98 -19.38 8.16 25.39
N ASN A 99 -18.54 7.73 24.45
CA ASN A 99 -17.41 8.54 23.99
C ASN A 99 -17.89 9.62 22.99
N PRO A 100 -17.77 10.92 23.28
CA PRO A 100 -18.12 11.98 22.34
C PRO A 100 -17.19 12.02 21.11
N TRP A 101 -15.98 11.45 21.26
CA TRP A 101 -14.93 11.38 20.26
C TRP A 101 -14.88 10.03 19.51
N ARG A 102 -15.96 9.23 19.60
CA ARG A 102 -16.05 7.96 18.90
C ARG A 102 -15.96 8.11 17.37
N PHE A 103 -15.61 7.01 16.73
CA PHE A 103 -15.65 6.82 15.29
C PHE A 103 -16.85 5.96 14.90
N GLU A 104 -17.36 6.11 13.67
CA GLU A 104 -18.38 5.21 13.12
C GLU A 104 -17.82 3.77 12.96
N LYS A 105 -16.53 3.67 12.59
CA LYS A 105 -15.82 2.41 12.42
C LYS A 105 -14.43 2.49 13.05
N VAL A 106 -14.04 1.44 13.77
CA VAL A 106 -12.67 1.26 14.30
C VAL A 106 -12.16 -0.11 13.89
N GLU A 107 -11.00 -0.15 13.25
CA GLU A 107 -10.34 -1.37 12.77
C GLU A 107 -8.95 -1.46 13.41
N VAL A 108 -8.66 -2.58 14.07
CA VAL A 108 -7.33 -2.87 14.63
C VAL A 108 -6.60 -3.73 13.63
N ILE A 109 -5.47 -3.23 13.13
CA ILE A 109 -4.63 -3.91 12.16
C ILE A 109 -3.30 -4.22 12.83
N GLU A 110 -3.04 -5.51 13.02
CA GLU A 110 -1.75 -6.00 13.47
C GLU A 110 -0.75 -5.98 12.31
N ILE A 111 0.43 -5.39 12.55
CA ILE A 111 1.50 -5.31 11.57
C ILE A 111 2.47 -6.46 11.83
N LEU A 112 2.28 -7.58 11.12
CA LEU A 112 3.14 -8.76 11.23
C LEU A 112 4.62 -8.42 11.07
N GLY A 113 5.45 -8.99 11.96
CA GLY A 113 6.90 -8.74 11.98
C GLY A 113 7.31 -7.43 12.64
N LEU A 114 6.36 -6.54 12.98
CA LEU A 114 6.64 -5.30 13.72
C LEU A 114 6.77 -5.60 15.23
N SER A 115 7.89 -6.19 15.63
CA SER A 115 8.21 -6.56 17.01
C SER A 115 9.64 -6.17 17.38
N HIS A 116 9.88 -5.95 18.67
CA HIS A 116 11.21 -5.67 19.22
C HIS A 116 12.08 -6.92 19.41
N GLU A 117 11.52 -8.12 19.21
CA GLU A 117 12.21 -9.40 19.39
C GLU A 117 13.30 -9.66 18.34
N SER A 118 13.14 -9.14 17.12
CA SER A 118 14.12 -9.28 16.04
C SER A 118 14.18 -7.99 15.21
N ALA A 119 15.33 -7.32 15.26
CA ALA A 119 15.59 -6.12 14.45
C ALA A 119 15.57 -6.41 12.95
N GLU A 120 16.02 -7.61 12.56
CA GLU A 120 15.96 -8.07 11.18
C GLU A 120 14.52 -8.19 10.72
N ARG A 121 13.68 -8.95 11.44
CA ARG A 121 12.26 -9.13 11.11
C ARG A 121 11.48 -7.81 11.14
N PHE A 122 11.81 -6.93 12.09
CA PHE A 122 11.25 -5.57 12.14
C PHE A 122 11.51 -4.81 10.83
N ARG A 123 12.73 -4.88 10.31
CA ARG A 123 13.16 -4.19 9.09
C ARG A 123 12.63 -4.85 7.81
N SER A 124 12.83 -6.17 7.67
CA SER A 124 12.54 -6.93 6.45
C SER A 124 11.06 -7.31 6.30
N GLU A 125 10.32 -7.46 7.40
CA GLU A 125 8.88 -7.78 7.35
C GLU A 125 8.02 -6.64 7.90
N GLY A 126 8.31 -6.19 9.13
CA GLY A 126 7.46 -5.24 9.87
C GLY A 126 7.24 -3.93 9.13
N LEU A 127 8.33 -3.27 8.71
CA LEU A 127 8.23 -2.00 7.97
C LEU A 127 7.63 -2.18 6.56
N LYS A 128 7.87 -3.31 5.88
CA LYS A 128 7.23 -3.61 4.59
C LYS A 128 5.72 -3.76 4.77
N ASN A 129 5.29 -4.51 5.79
CA ASN A 129 3.87 -4.71 6.10
C ASN A 129 3.19 -3.40 6.54
N LEU A 130 3.90 -2.52 7.25
CA LEU A 130 3.38 -1.18 7.57
C LEU A 130 3.03 -0.38 6.30
N VAL A 131 3.91 -0.38 5.29
CA VAL A 131 3.65 0.28 3.99
C VAL A 131 2.44 -0.35 3.31
N LYS A 132 2.41 -1.69 3.21
CA LYS A 132 1.30 -2.42 2.57
C LYS A 132 -0.04 -2.07 3.21
N LYS A 133 -0.12 -2.10 4.54
CA LYS A 133 -1.37 -1.81 5.27
C LYS A 133 -1.82 -0.36 5.13
N ILE A 134 -0.91 0.60 5.13
CA ILE A 134 -1.28 2.00 4.87
C ILE A 134 -1.78 2.16 3.42
N ALA A 135 -1.09 1.58 2.44
CA ALA A 135 -1.50 1.62 1.03
C ALA A 135 -2.87 0.94 0.80
N GLU A 136 -3.12 -0.20 1.43
CA GLU A 136 -4.43 -0.88 1.43
C GLU A 136 -5.55 0.02 1.97
N VAL A 137 -5.31 0.73 3.09
CA VAL A 137 -6.29 1.66 3.66
C VAL A 137 -6.58 2.81 2.68
N LEU A 138 -5.55 3.35 2.01
CA LEU A 138 -5.73 4.43 1.04
C LEU A 138 -6.55 3.99 -0.18
N ARG A 139 -6.29 2.79 -0.71
CA ARG A 139 -7.08 2.23 -1.80
C ARG A 139 -8.54 2.05 -1.41
N LYS A 140 -8.79 1.59 -0.19
CA LYS A 140 -10.14 1.33 0.34
C LYS A 140 -10.94 2.60 0.63
N GLU A 141 -10.31 3.62 1.20
CA GLU A 141 -11.00 4.81 1.73
C GLU A 141 -10.88 6.05 0.82
N GLY A 142 -9.90 6.05 -0.10
CA GLY A 142 -9.50 7.21 -0.88
C GLY A 142 -8.61 8.16 -0.07
N LYS A 143 -7.60 8.76 -0.72
CA LYS A 143 -6.56 9.56 -0.05
C LYS A 143 -7.02 10.91 0.49
N GLU A 144 -8.00 11.56 -0.13
CA GLU A 144 -8.28 13.01 0.07
C GLU A 144 -8.56 13.43 1.52
N ARG A 145 -9.01 12.50 2.36
CA ARG A 145 -9.41 12.78 3.76
C ARG A 145 -8.76 11.82 4.76
N VAL A 146 -7.59 11.29 4.41
CA VAL A 146 -6.77 10.47 5.31
C VAL A 146 -5.75 11.36 6.00
N LEU A 147 -5.55 11.16 7.29
CA LEU A 147 -4.38 11.64 8.01
C LEU A 147 -3.74 10.51 8.80
N ILE A 148 -2.46 10.66 9.12
CA ILE A 148 -1.73 9.73 9.99
C ILE A 148 -1.46 10.43 11.32
N ASN A 149 -1.91 9.85 12.44
CA ASN A 149 -1.37 10.18 13.76
C ASN A 149 -0.22 9.21 14.07
N SER A 150 1.00 9.73 14.07
CA SER A 150 2.21 8.96 14.35
C SER A 150 2.77 9.22 15.75
N THR A 151 1.93 9.55 16.74
CA THR A 151 2.40 9.84 18.10
C THR A 151 2.84 8.59 18.86
N GLY A 152 2.06 7.51 18.78
CA GLY A 152 2.31 6.26 19.51
C GLY A 152 3.09 5.24 18.68
N GLY A 153 3.78 4.31 19.34
CA GLY A 153 4.49 3.21 18.66
C GLY A 153 6.00 3.23 18.86
N TYR A 154 6.71 2.33 18.17
CA TYR A 154 8.16 2.33 18.15
C TYR A 154 8.69 3.59 17.47
N LYS A 155 9.80 4.18 17.94
CA LYS A 155 10.42 5.36 17.31
C LYS A 155 10.69 5.16 15.82
N ALA A 156 11.15 3.97 15.43
CA ALA A 156 11.36 3.61 14.03
C ALA A 156 10.03 3.55 13.25
N GLN A 157 8.97 2.96 13.82
CA GLN A 157 7.63 2.94 13.23
C GLN A 157 7.07 4.36 13.04
N ILE A 158 7.17 5.21 14.06
CA ILE A 158 6.73 6.62 14.03
C ILE A 158 7.46 7.39 12.93
N SER A 159 8.79 7.29 12.91
CA SER A 159 9.62 7.96 11.90
C SER A 159 9.26 7.47 10.49
N PHE A 160 9.11 6.16 10.31
CA PHE A 160 8.77 5.58 9.02
C PHE A 160 7.35 5.93 8.57
N ALA A 161 6.37 6.02 9.48
CA ALA A 161 5.02 6.53 9.17
C ALA A 161 5.06 7.99 8.69
N GLY A 162 5.99 8.79 9.22
CA GLY A 162 6.31 10.12 8.70
C GLY A 162 6.76 10.08 7.23
N ILE A 163 7.73 9.22 6.91
CA ILE A 163 8.24 9.04 5.53
C ILE A 163 7.12 8.57 4.58
N ILE A 164 6.29 7.63 5.04
CA ILE A 164 5.13 7.14 4.28
C ILE A 164 4.16 8.29 3.98
N GLY A 165 3.84 9.11 5.00
CA GLY A 165 2.98 10.28 4.83
C GLY A 165 3.55 11.27 3.81
N GLN A 166 4.86 11.53 3.83
CA GLN A 166 5.51 12.39 2.84
C GLN A 166 5.43 11.80 1.42
N ALA A 167 5.81 10.53 1.24
CA ALA A 167 5.83 9.87 -0.07
C ALA A 167 4.43 9.72 -0.69
N LEU A 168 3.41 9.47 0.15
CA LEU A 168 2.02 9.31 -0.26
C LEU A 168 1.24 10.62 -0.22
N GLY A 169 1.84 11.74 0.19
CA GLY A 169 1.20 13.04 0.28
C GLY A 169 0.03 13.10 1.27
N ILE A 170 0.19 12.50 2.45
CA ILE A 170 -0.78 12.44 3.55
C ILE A 170 -0.25 13.28 4.71
N PRO A 171 -1.05 14.19 5.30
CA PRO A 171 -0.64 14.94 6.48
C PRO A 171 -0.41 14.00 7.67
N VAL A 172 0.71 14.21 8.35
CA VAL A 172 1.10 13.44 9.54
C VAL A 172 1.02 14.33 10.76
N TYR A 173 0.37 13.88 11.81
CA TYR A 173 0.25 14.56 13.09
C TYR A 173 1.07 13.83 14.14
N TYR A 174 1.83 14.61 14.91
CA TYR A 174 2.68 14.10 15.98
C TYR A 174 2.54 14.99 17.22
N MET A 175 2.41 14.38 18.39
CA MET A 175 2.43 15.09 19.67
C MET A 175 3.76 14.80 20.39
N PHE A 176 4.53 15.85 20.65
CA PHE A 176 5.73 15.73 21.49
C PHE A 176 5.33 15.70 22.98
N GLU A 177 6.00 14.89 23.80
CA GLU A 177 5.63 14.66 25.23
C GLU A 177 5.61 15.95 26.09
N GLY A 178 6.26 17.03 25.64
CA GLY A 178 6.24 18.33 26.31
C GLY A 178 5.15 19.30 25.82
N PHE A 179 4.37 18.96 24.80
CA PHE A 179 3.36 19.83 24.20
C PHE A 179 1.95 19.31 24.47
N SER A 180 1.01 20.23 24.69
CA SER A 180 -0.42 19.93 24.81
C SER A 180 -1.16 19.95 23.47
N SER A 181 -0.44 20.17 22.37
CA SER A 181 -1.00 20.19 21.02
C SER A 181 -0.19 19.32 20.07
N VAL A 182 -0.90 18.64 19.17
CA VAL A 182 -0.30 18.02 17.99
C VAL A 182 0.29 19.07 17.06
N ILE A 183 1.35 18.68 16.37
CA ILE A 183 1.96 19.41 15.26
C ILE A 183 1.63 18.67 13.98
N GLU A 184 1.22 19.42 12.96
CA GLU A 184 1.08 18.92 11.60
C GLU A 184 2.43 18.95 10.88
N LEU A 185 2.78 17.82 10.28
CA LEU A 185 3.85 17.66 9.31
C LEU A 185 3.20 17.56 7.93
N PRO A 186 3.00 18.68 7.23
CA PRO A 186 2.35 18.68 5.93
C PRO A 186 3.22 17.95 4.90
N PRO A 187 2.61 17.36 3.86
CA PRO A 187 3.35 16.86 2.71
C PRO A 187 4.23 17.94 2.10
N GLN A 188 5.50 17.65 1.90
CA GLN A 188 6.45 18.54 1.27
C GLN A 188 6.37 18.42 -0.26
N PRO A 189 6.67 19.50 -1.02
CA PRO A 189 6.72 19.46 -2.49
C PRO A 189 7.99 18.77 -3.00
N VAL A 190 8.32 17.60 -2.44
CA VAL A 190 9.44 16.75 -2.85
C VAL A 190 8.86 15.48 -3.47
N ALA A 191 9.22 15.21 -4.73
CA ALA A 191 8.79 14.01 -5.42
C ALA A 191 9.96 13.02 -5.54
N LEU A 192 9.66 11.75 -5.30
CA LEU A 192 10.50 10.65 -5.77
C LEU A 192 10.47 10.62 -7.31
N ASP A 193 11.51 10.12 -7.97
CA ASP A 193 11.65 10.21 -9.44
C ASP A 193 10.66 9.28 -10.19
N PRO A 194 9.58 9.81 -10.78
CA PRO A 194 8.58 8.98 -11.47
C PRO A 194 9.11 8.41 -12.78
N ARG A 195 10.12 9.05 -13.39
CA ARG A 195 10.73 8.54 -14.62
C ARG A 195 11.56 7.31 -14.31
N PHE A 196 12.30 7.31 -13.20
CA PHE A 196 13.04 6.14 -12.75
C PHE A 196 12.09 4.96 -12.46
N TRP A 197 10.96 5.21 -11.78
CA TRP A 197 9.94 4.19 -11.57
C TRP A 197 9.40 3.64 -12.90
N LEU A 198 8.94 4.52 -13.80
CA LEU A 198 8.42 4.10 -15.11
C LEU A 198 9.46 3.34 -15.94
N GLN A 199 10.72 3.77 -15.92
CA GLN A 199 11.80 3.10 -16.65
C GLN A 199 12.02 1.65 -16.19
N ASN A 200 11.70 1.35 -14.94
CA ASN A 200 11.90 0.05 -14.31
C ASN A 200 10.59 -0.58 -13.84
N VAL A 201 9.47 -0.17 -14.46
CA VAL A 201 8.13 -0.52 -14.00
C VAL A 201 7.93 -2.03 -13.88
N GLU A 202 8.35 -2.79 -14.89
CA GLU A 202 8.22 -4.25 -14.91
C GLU A 202 8.91 -4.88 -13.69
N LEU A 203 10.15 -4.47 -13.41
CA LEU A 203 10.92 -4.94 -12.27
C LEU A 203 10.22 -4.66 -10.93
N PHE A 204 9.73 -3.43 -10.74
CA PHE A 204 9.08 -3.06 -9.47
C PHE A 204 7.78 -3.83 -9.24
N TYR A 205 6.96 -4.00 -10.29
CA TYR A 205 5.76 -4.81 -10.18
C TYR A 205 6.10 -6.29 -9.92
N ASP A 206 7.07 -6.85 -10.65
CA ASP A 206 7.42 -8.26 -10.51
C ASP A 206 7.96 -8.58 -9.12
N LEU A 207 8.80 -7.69 -8.54
CA LEU A 207 9.27 -7.80 -7.15
C LEU A 207 8.14 -7.62 -6.13
N SER A 208 7.21 -6.69 -6.37
CA SER A 208 6.08 -6.44 -5.46
C SER A 208 5.07 -7.59 -5.45
N GLU A 209 4.76 -8.15 -6.63
CA GLU A 209 3.80 -9.25 -6.82
C GLU A 209 4.37 -10.60 -6.36
N SER A 210 5.63 -10.90 -6.71
CA SER A 210 6.26 -12.19 -6.40
C SER A 210 6.83 -12.24 -4.98
N GLY A 211 7.07 -11.07 -4.36
CA GLY A 211 7.79 -10.92 -3.10
C GLY A 211 9.30 -11.09 -3.27
N VAL A 212 9.73 -12.10 -4.02
CA VAL A 212 11.14 -12.41 -4.32
C VAL A 212 11.32 -12.80 -5.78
N LEU A 213 12.48 -12.51 -6.35
CA LEU A 213 12.90 -12.98 -7.68
C LEU A 213 14.26 -13.68 -7.61
N GLU A 214 14.35 -14.91 -8.13
CA GLU A 214 15.61 -15.63 -8.28
C GLU A 214 16.41 -15.05 -9.46
N GLY A 215 17.67 -14.69 -9.23
CA GLY A 215 18.58 -14.24 -10.30
C GLY A 215 18.14 -12.97 -11.03
N CYS A 216 17.35 -12.11 -10.36
CA CYS A 216 16.87 -10.86 -10.95
C CYS A 216 18.05 -9.97 -11.36
N PRO A 217 18.16 -9.57 -12.63
CA PRO A 217 19.18 -8.63 -13.07
C PRO A 217 18.73 -7.23 -12.65
N VAL A 218 18.82 -6.93 -11.36
CA VAL A 218 18.74 -5.55 -10.89
C VAL A 218 19.78 -4.76 -11.69
N PRO A 219 19.38 -3.68 -12.40
CA PRO A 219 20.33 -2.90 -13.16
C PRO A 219 21.47 -2.41 -12.28
N ASP A 220 22.68 -2.33 -12.85
CA ASP A 220 23.85 -1.76 -12.20
C ASP A 220 23.69 -0.23 -12.09
N ASP A 221 22.92 0.20 -11.10
CA ASP A 221 22.57 1.58 -10.80
C ASP A 221 22.40 1.72 -9.28
N GLU A 222 23.21 2.58 -8.67
CA GLU A 222 23.30 2.76 -7.21
C GLU A 222 21.96 3.12 -6.57
N ARG A 223 21.01 3.70 -7.33
CA ARG A 223 19.66 4.01 -6.85
C ARG A 223 18.94 2.75 -6.37
N PHE A 224 19.21 1.58 -6.98
CA PHE A 224 18.62 0.33 -6.54
C PHE A 224 19.12 -0.18 -5.19
N HIS A 225 20.33 0.17 -4.75
CA HIS A 225 20.88 -0.32 -3.48
C HIS A 225 20.03 0.03 -2.26
N THR A 226 19.22 1.08 -2.36
CA THR A 226 18.29 1.50 -1.29
C THR A 226 16.89 0.89 -1.43
N LEU A 227 16.53 0.43 -2.63
CA LEU A 227 15.19 0.01 -3.00
C LEU A 227 15.05 -1.51 -3.10
N VAL A 228 16.14 -2.21 -3.44
CA VAL A 228 16.18 -3.66 -3.63
C VAL A 228 17.30 -4.22 -2.77
N GLU A 229 17.03 -5.28 -2.02
CA GLU A 229 18.02 -6.04 -1.27
C GLU A 229 18.17 -7.44 -1.85
N ALA A 230 19.39 -7.98 -1.74
CA ALA A 230 19.71 -9.35 -2.10
C ALA A 230 19.74 -10.21 -0.82
N VAL A 231 19.10 -11.37 -0.89
CA VAL A 231 19.00 -12.35 0.20
C VAL A 231 19.51 -13.68 -0.31
N ASP A 232 20.55 -14.22 0.32
CA ASP A 232 21.10 -15.52 -0.02
C ASP A 232 20.40 -16.61 0.79
N VAL A 233 19.75 -17.55 0.11
CA VAL A 233 19.06 -18.70 0.70
C VAL A 233 19.54 -19.96 -0.01
N ASP A 234 20.13 -20.89 0.75
CA ASP A 234 20.61 -22.19 0.24
C ASP A 234 21.54 -22.08 -0.99
N GLY A 235 22.42 -21.07 -1.00
CA GLY A 235 23.37 -20.84 -2.09
C GLY A 235 22.76 -20.22 -3.37
N LYS A 236 21.51 -19.78 -3.30
CA LYS A 236 20.83 -19.00 -4.34
C LYS A 236 20.56 -17.58 -3.86
N THR A 237 20.79 -16.61 -4.74
CA THR A 237 20.51 -15.21 -4.47
C THR A 237 19.11 -14.84 -4.95
N TYR A 238 18.31 -14.33 -4.02
CA TYR A 238 16.98 -13.79 -4.26
C TYR A 238 17.00 -12.29 -4.09
N TYR A 239 16.16 -11.59 -4.85
CA TYR A 239 16.02 -10.13 -4.76
C TYR A 239 14.61 -9.78 -4.32
N GLU A 240 14.50 -8.82 -3.41
CA GLU A 240 13.21 -8.32 -2.92
C GLU A 240 13.25 -6.80 -2.71
N LEU A 241 12.08 -6.16 -2.71
CA LEU A 241 12.00 -4.74 -2.36
C LEU A 241 12.30 -4.55 -0.88
N THR A 242 13.13 -3.58 -0.54
CA THR A 242 13.23 -3.07 0.84
C THR A 242 11.92 -2.38 1.23
N ALA A 243 11.74 -2.01 2.50
CA ALA A 243 10.59 -1.20 2.90
C ALA A 243 10.53 0.15 2.16
N LEU A 244 11.69 0.76 1.88
CA LEU A 244 11.77 1.98 1.06
C LEU A 244 11.48 1.71 -0.41
N GLY A 245 11.95 0.58 -0.96
CA GLY A 245 11.61 0.15 -2.32
C GLY A 245 10.13 -0.07 -2.54
N LEU A 246 9.48 -0.69 -1.55
CA LEU A 246 8.04 -0.90 -1.58
C LEU A 246 7.28 0.43 -1.45
N LEU A 247 7.70 1.32 -0.56
CA LEU A 247 7.11 2.66 -0.46
C LEU A 247 7.32 3.46 -1.75
N PHE A 248 8.50 3.39 -2.35
CA PHE A 248 8.81 3.97 -3.65
C PHE A 248 7.85 3.42 -4.71
N HIS A 249 7.63 2.11 -4.76
CA HIS A 249 6.71 1.52 -5.72
C HIS A 249 5.26 1.97 -5.49
N GLU A 250 4.73 1.80 -4.27
CA GLU A 250 3.33 2.14 -3.94
C GLU A 250 3.03 3.63 -4.12
N SER A 251 3.97 4.52 -3.76
CA SER A 251 3.78 5.96 -3.97
C SER A 251 3.65 6.35 -5.44
N HIS A 252 4.45 5.76 -6.32
CA HIS A 252 4.33 6.01 -7.75
C HIS A 252 3.11 5.36 -8.37
N ARG A 253 2.66 4.20 -7.87
CA ARG A 253 1.38 3.61 -8.28
C ARG A 253 0.21 4.55 -8.00
N GLU A 254 0.12 5.05 -6.77
CA GLU A 254 -0.93 6.00 -6.38
C GLU A 254 -0.86 7.31 -7.20
N GLN A 255 0.33 7.86 -7.40
CA GLN A 255 0.52 9.07 -8.22
C GLN A 255 0.18 8.82 -9.70
N PHE A 256 0.57 7.66 -10.24
CA PHE A 256 0.29 7.28 -11.61
C PHE A 256 -1.20 7.12 -11.84
N ARG A 257 -1.96 6.48 -10.93
CA ARG A 257 -3.43 6.38 -11.05
C ARG A 257 -4.11 7.74 -11.16
N ALA A 258 -3.65 8.72 -10.39
CA ALA A 258 -4.20 10.07 -10.42
C ALA A 258 -3.86 10.85 -11.70
N LYS A 259 -2.74 10.53 -12.36
CA LYS A 259 -2.18 11.31 -13.48
C LYS A 259 -1.81 10.48 -14.72
N ALA A 260 -2.41 9.30 -14.88
CA ALA A 260 -2.00 8.34 -15.91
C ALA A 260 -2.04 8.96 -17.31
N SER A 261 -3.04 9.80 -17.59
CA SER A 261 -3.20 10.51 -18.86
C SER A 261 -2.01 11.39 -19.26
N GLU A 262 -1.18 11.83 -18.30
CA GLU A 262 0.02 12.63 -18.59
C GLU A 262 1.16 11.77 -19.16
N TYR A 263 1.19 10.48 -18.84
CA TYR A 263 2.25 9.54 -19.22
C TYR A 263 1.84 8.58 -20.34
N LEU A 264 0.52 8.34 -20.47
CA LEU A 264 -0.02 7.40 -21.44
C LEU A 264 0.29 7.82 -22.89
N PRO A 265 0.36 6.86 -23.82
CA PRO A 265 0.49 7.17 -25.23
C PRO A 265 -0.69 8.01 -25.76
N PRO A 266 -0.50 8.77 -26.85
CA PRO A 266 -1.59 9.53 -27.48
C PRO A 266 -2.78 8.66 -27.87
N LYS A 267 -3.99 9.21 -27.93
CA LYS A 267 -5.17 8.44 -28.34
C LYS A 267 -5.03 7.94 -29.79
N ALA A 268 -5.48 6.72 -30.07
CA ALA A 268 -5.44 6.12 -31.40
C ALA A 268 -6.45 6.75 -32.37
N GLY A 269 -7.52 7.37 -31.85
CA GLY A 269 -8.61 7.90 -32.69
C GLY A 269 -9.45 6.82 -33.38
N ILE A 270 -9.30 5.55 -32.99
CA ILE A 270 -10.02 4.40 -33.56
C ILE A 270 -11.11 3.97 -32.58
N PRO A 271 -12.41 3.97 -32.98
CA PRO A 271 -13.50 3.44 -32.13
C PRO A 271 -13.27 1.96 -31.74
N PRO A 272 -13.67 1.52 -30.54
CA PRO A 272 -13.42 0.15 -30.06
C PRO A 272 -13.81 -0.95 -31.05
N GLY A 273 -15.00 -0.85 -31.67
CA GLY A 273 -15.48 -1.82 -32.66
C GLY A 273 -14.63 -1.92 -33.95
N LYS A 274 -13.85 -0.88 -34.27
CA LYS A 274 -12.98 -0.83 -35.46
C LYS A 274 -11.55 -1.30 -35.20
N LYS A 275 -11.10 -1.43 -33.95
CA LYS A 275 -9.76 -1.93 -33.61
C LYS A 275 -9.67 -3.42 -33.95
N LYS A 276 -8.84 -3.81 -34.91
CA LYS A 276 -8.79 -5.21 -35.39
C LYS A 276 -8.17 -6.15 -34.35
N ILE A 277 -8.68 -7.38 -34.30
CA ILE A 277 -8.05 -8.51 -33.61
C ILE A 277 -7.60 -9.48 -34.72
N ILE A 278 -6.30 -9.70 -34.84
CA ILE A 278 -5.70 -10.54 -35.88
C ILE A 278 -5.14 -11.80 -35.23
N TYR A 279 -5.55 -12.97 -35.71
CA TYR A 279 -5.08 -14.25 -35.18
C TYR A 279 -3.94 -14.81 -36.02
N GLU A 280 -2.71 -14.28 -35.87
CA GLU A 280 -1.54 -14.70 -36.68
C GLU A 280 -1.12 -16.14 -36.37
N ASP A 281 -1.44 -16.63 -35.18
CA ASP A 281 -1.24 -18.02 -34.75
C ASP A 281 -2.35 -18.99 -35.23
N GLY A 282 -3.34 -18.50 -35.97
CA GLY A 282 -4.47 -19.30 -36.44
C GLY A 282 -5.36 -19.84 -35.32
N ASN A 283 -5.32 -19.22 -34.13
CA ASN A 283 -6.01 -19.70 -32.94
C ASN A 283 -7.43 -19.13 -32.75
N ALA A 284 -7.97 -18.47 -33.78
CA ALA A 284 -9.33 -17.94 -33.78
C ALA A 284 -10.34 -19.03 -33.43
N GLY A 285 -11.15 -18.80 -32.39
CA GLY A 285 -12.21 -19.72 -31.94
C GLY A 285 -11.73 -21.04 -31.29
N LYS A 286 -10.41 -21.26 -31.15
CA LYS A 286 -9.85 -22.53 -30.64
C LYS A 286 -9.56 -22.49 -29.14
N HIS A 287 -9.12 -21.34 -28.62
CA HIS A 287 -8.87 -21.16 -27.19
C HIS A 287 -10.10 -20.53 -26.53
N ARG A 288 -10.78 -21.32 -25.70
CA ARG A 288 -12.00 -20.92 -25.01
C ARG A 288 -11.76 -19.63 -24.22
N GLY A 289 -12.67 -18.67 -24.32
CA GLY A 289 -12.58 -17.40 -23.58
C GLY A 289 -11.62 -16.35 -24.15
N LEU A 290 -10.71 -16.73 -25.07
CA LEU A 290 -9.71 -15.83 -25.63
C LEU A 290 -10.33 -14.58 -26.28
N GLU A 291 -11.33 -14.74 -27.15
CA GLU A 291 -11.93 -13.60 -27.84
C GLU A 291 -12.57 -12.59 -26.88
N ALA A 292 -13.32 -13.08 -25.88
CA ALA A 292 -13.92 -12.24 -24.86
C ALA A 292 -12.84 -11.50 -24.05
N PHE A 293 -11.76 -12.19 -23.70
CA PHE A 293 -10.62 -11.60 -23.02
C PHE A 293 -9.94 -10.50 -23.85
N LEU A 294 -9.63 -10.77 -25.13
CA LEU A 294 -8.98 -9.80 -26.01
C LEU A 294 -9.86 -8.56 -26.27
N LYS A 295 -11.20 -8.73 -26.34
CA LYS A 295 -12.13 -7.61 -26.53
C LYS A 295 -12.03 -6.55 -25.41
N ARG A 296 -11.63 -6.93 -24.20
CA ARG A 296 -11.43 -5.99 -23.06
C ARG A 296 -10.41 -4.89 -23.37
N PHE A 297 -9.44 -5.13 -24.25
CA PHE A 297 -8.42 -4.14 -24.60
C PHE A 297 -8.84 -3.19 -25.71
N ARG A 298 -9.99 -3.41 -26.36
CA ARG A 298 -10.50 -2.51 -27.42
C ARG A 298 -10.94 -1.15 -26.88
N ASP A 299 -11.27 -1.06 -25.60
CA ASP A 299 -11.69 0.21 -24.98
C ASP A 299 -10.51 1.12 -24.61
N LEU A 300 -9.28 0.59 -24.58
CA LEU A 300 -8.08 1.36 -24.23
C LEU A 300 -7.72 2.37 -25.32
N GLU A 301 -7.70 3.65 -24.98
CA GLU A 301 -7.55 4.75 -25.95
C GLU A 301 -6.24 4.71 -26.74
N PHE A 302 -5.17 4.17 -26.17
CA PHE A 302 -3.85 4.05 -26.81
C PHE A 302 -3.66 2.78 -27.66
N VAL A 303 -4.64 1.86 -27.69
CA VAL A 303 -4.56 0.62 -28.48
C VAL A 303 -5.11 0.85 -29.89
N LYS A 304 -4.31 0.50 -30.91
CA LYS A 304 -4.70 0.52 -32.35
C LYS A 304 -5.30 -0.82 -32.80
N GLY A 305 -4.80 -1.91 -32.23
CA GLY A 305 -5.18 -3.26 -32.61
C GLY A 305 -4.53 -4.30 -31.71
N ILE A 306 -4.94 -5.55 -31.90
CA ILE A 306 -4.52 -6.68 -31.09
C ILE A 306 -4.12 -7.79 -32.06
N ARG A 307 -3.03 -8.50 -31.78
CA ARG A 307 -2.63 -9.66 -32.57
C ARG A 307 -2.17 -10.80 -31.68
N THR A 308 -2.60 -12.02 -31.97
CA THR A 308 -2.05 -13.23 -31.35
C THR A 308 -0.91 -13.75 -32.21
N PHE A 309 0.13 -14.30 -31.59
CA PHE A 309 1.34 -14.74 -32.31
C PHE A 309 1.92 -16.06 -31.81
N TYR A 310 1.33 -16.65 -30.77
CA TYR A 310 1.79 -17.93 -30.23
C TYR A 310 0.66 -18.61 -29.46
N TYR A 311 0.52 -19.91 -29.68
CA TYR A 311 -0.40 -20.76 -28.93
C TYR A 311 0.31 -22.04 -28.47
N ASN A 312 0.08 -22.42 -27.22
CA ASN A 312 0.51 -23.70 -26.67
C ASN A 312 -0.63 -24.28 -25.82
N LYS A 313 -0.98 -25.54 -26.08
CA LYS A 313 -2.10 -26.24 -25.42
C LYS A 313 -1.79 -26.75 -24.01
N ASP A 314 -0.51 -26.86 -23.63
CA ASP A 314 -0.04 -27.51 -22.40
C ASP A 314 1.04 -26.66 -21.71
N LEU A 315 0.80 -25.35 -21.58
CA LEU A 315 1.72 -24.42 -20.93
C LEU A 315 0.91 -23.41 -20.10
N PRO A 316 0.56 -23.73 -18.85
CA PRO A 316 -0.11 -22.77 -17.99
C PRO A 316 0.84 -21.61 -17.65
N ARG A 317 0.39 -20.37 -17.83
CA ARG A 317 1.17 -19.18 -17.50
C ARG A 317 0.28 -18.07 -16.96
N LYS A 318 0.69 -17.40 -15.88
CA LYS A 318 0.01 -16.20 -15.39
C LYS A 318 0.04 -15.09 -16.45
N THR A 319 -1.05 -14.35 -16.58
CA THR A 319 -1.09 -13.15 -17.42
C THR A 319 -0.05 -12.14 -16.93
N TYR A 320 0.65 -11.50 -17.86
CA TYR A 320 1.65 -10.48 -17.60
C TYR A 320 1.51 -9.36 -18.63
N PHE A 321 2.12 -8.20 -18.38
CA PHE A 321 2.29 -7.14 -19.37
C PHE A 321 3.73 -6.68 -19.36
N LYS A 322 4.36 -6.63 -20.53
CA LYS A 322 5.73 -6.16 -20.71
C LYS A 322 5.91 -5.48 -22.05
N VAL A 323 6.90 -4.61 -22.18
CA VAL A 323 7.26 -4.06 -23.48
C VAL A 323 7.85 -5.18 -24.36
N ALA A 324 7.39 -5.27 -25.61
CA ALA A 324 7.91 -6.22 -26.58
C ALA A 324 9.42 -6.02 -26.82
N THR A 325 10.14 -7.11 -27.07
CA THR A 325 11.58 -7.06 -27.34
C THR A 325 11.88 -6.78 -28.82
N LYS A 326 13.15 -6.93 -29.24
CA LYS A 326 13.70 -6.47 -30.53
C LYS A 326 12.74 -6.67 -31.72
N ASN A 327 12.69 -5.64 -32.59
CA ASN A 327 11.89 -5.50 -33.82
C ASN A 327 10.49 -4.88 -33.69
N ARG A 328 9.88 -4.83 -32.50
CA ARG A 328 8.61 -4.13 -32.28
C ARG A 328 8.61 -3.30 -31.00
N PRO A 329 9.59 -2.39 -30.82
CA PRO A 329 9.61 -1.53 -29.66
C PRO A 329 8.28 -0.77 -29.61
N PHE A 330 7.68 -0.68 -28.42
CA PHE A 330 6.40 -0.02 -28.11
C PHE A 330 5.12 -0.86 -28.26
N GLU A 331 5.18 -2.09 -28.77
CA GLU A 331 4.08 -3.04 -28.54
C GLU A 331 4.14 -3.57 -27.11
N ILE A 332 2.98 -3.93 -26.53
CA ILE A 332 2.90 -4.56 -25.22
C ILE A 332 2.58 -6.04 -25.39
N GLU A 333 3.47 -6.91 -24.95
CA GLU A 333 3.26 -8.35 -24.93
C GLU A 333 2.53 -8.79 -23.66
N SER A 334 1.62 -9.75 -23.84
CA SER A 334 0.87 -10.38 -22.76
C SER A 334 0.45 -11.80 -23.14
N CYS A 335 -0.19 -12.51 -22.21
CA CYS A 335 -0.77 -13.80 -22.49
C CYS A 335 -2.12 -14.03 -21.79
N TYR A 336 -2.98 -14.78 -22.47
CA TYR A 336 -4.20 -15.33 -21.92
C TYR A 336 -3.99 -16.82 -21.63
N THR A 337 -4.44 -17.27 -20.45
CA THR A 337 -4.44 -18.67 -20.03
C THR A 337 -5.84 -19.08 -19.59
N ASP A 338 -6.25 -20.31 -19.88
CA ASP A 338 -7.43 -20.95 -19.31
C ASP A 338 -7.08 -21.90 -18.15
N GLY A 339 -5.84 -21.84 -17.67
CA GLY A 339 -5.27 -22.74 -16.66
C GLY A 339 -4.57 -23.97 -17.25
N LYS A 340 -4.65 -24.18 -18.57
CA LYS A 340 -3.97 -25.27 -19.28
C LYS A 340 -3.25 -24.78 -20.52
N ALA A 341 -3.97 -24.13 -21.42
CA ALA A 341 -3.45 -23.58 -22.66
C ALA A 341 -3.10 -22.10 -22.49
N THR A 342 -2.11 -21.63 -23.26
CA THR A 342 -1.70 -20.22 -23.30
C THR A 342 -1.71 -19.70 -24.74
N THR A 343 -2.29 -18.53 -24.93
CA THR A 343 -2.11 -17.71 -26.13
C THR A 343 -1.36 -16.44 -25.77
N LYS A 344 -0.22 -16.19 -26.43
CA LYS A 344 0.45 -14.88 -26.34
C LYS A 344 -0.10 -13.94 -27.40
N PHE A 345 -0.26 -12.70 -26.99
CA PHE A 345 -0.75 -11.63 -27.85
C PHE A 345 0.04 -10.36 -27.61
N ALA A 346 0.00 -9.47 -28.60
CA ALA A 346 0.57 -8.14 -28.52
C ALA A 346 -0.54 -7.10 -28.69
N LEU A 347 -0.50 -6.07 -27.85
CA LEU A 347 -1.25 -4.84 -28.03
C LEU A 347 -0.42 -3.90 -28.90
N VAL A 348 -0.94 -3.59 -30.09
CA VAL A 348 -0.34 -2.60 -30.98
C VAL A 348 -0.75 -1.22 -30.48
N THR A 349 0.20 -0.44 -29.98
CA THR A 349 -0.08 0.84 -29.33
C THR A 349 0.22 2.05 -30.23
N THR A 350 -0.13 3.24 -29.72
CA THR A 350 0.26 4.55 -30.24
C THR A 350 1.54 5.10 -29.63
N ALA A 351 2.22 4.36 -28.74
CA ALA A 351 3.42 4.84 -28.08
C ALA A 351 4.52 5.19 -29.10
N GLN A 352 5.14 6.34 -28.88
CA GLN A 352 6.23 6.90 -29.69
C GLN A 352 7.56 6.83 -28.93
N THR A 353 7.51 6.59 -27.62
CA THR A 353 8.69 6.49 -26.76
C THR A 353 8.59 5.25 -25.87
N LEU A 354 9.74 4.78 -25.40
CA LEU A 354 9.79 3.64 -24.49
C LEU A 354 9.11 3.97 -23.16
N LEU A 355 9.19 5.23 -22.72
CA LEU A 355 8.52 5.70 -21.50
C LEU A 355 6.99 5.59 -21.63
N GLN A 356 6.42 5.98 -22.78
CA GLN A 356 4.99 5.82 -23.06
C GLN A 356 4.57 4.35 -23.10
N ALA A 357 5.40 3.47 -23.69
CA ALA A 357 5.13 2.03 -23.69
C ALA A 357 5.15 1.46 -22.26
N ARG A 358 6.10 1.86 -21.43
CA ARG A 358 6.18 1.48 -20.01
C ARG A 358 5.03 2.05 -19.18
N ALA A 359 4.58 3.26 -19.47
CA ALA A 359 3.36 3.82 -18.88
C ALA A 359 2.11 3.02 -19.27
N ALA A 360 2.02 2.54 -20.52
CA ALA A 360 0.95 1.62 -20.92
C ALA A 360 1.04 0.27 -20.17
N VAL A 361 2.24 -0.25 -19.90
CA VAL A 361 2.42 -1.44 -19.04
C VAL A 361 1.88 -1.17 -17.63
N ALA A 362 2.25 -0.03 -17.02
CA ALA A 362 1.74 0.36 -15.70
C ALA A 362 0.20 0.40 -15.68
N ASP A 363 -0.43 1.10 -16.62
CA ASP A 363 -1.89 1.21 -16.72
C ASP A 363 -2.57 -0.15 -16.92
N LEU A 364 -1.97 -1.05 -17.71
CA LEU A 364 -2.48 -2.40 -17.89
C LEU A 364 -2.37 -3.23 -16.61
N LYS A 365 -1.25 -3.15 -15.88
CA LYS A 365 -1.10 -3.86 -14.60
C LYS A 365 -2.11 -3.35 -13.56
N GLU A 366 -2.27 -2.03 -13.41
CA GLU A 366 -3.28 -1.44 -12.51
C GLU A 366 -4.72 -1.85 -12.84
N ARG A 367 -5.07 -1.99 -14.13
CA ARG A 367 -6.46 -2.31 -14.54
C ARG A 367 -6.78 -3.80 -14.54
N PHE A 368 -5.80 -4.65 -14.79
CA PHE A 368 -6.03 -6.05 -15.18
C PHE A 368 -5.33 -7.09 -14.32
N LEU A 369 -4.33 -6.70 -13.51
CA LEU A 369 -3.60 -7.61 -12.63
C LEU A 369 -3.77 -7.28 -11.14
N GLU A 370 -4.42 -6.17 -10.80
CA GLU A 370 -4.78 -5.88 -9.41
C GLU A 370 -6.08 -6.61 -9.04
N ASP A 371 -6.00 -7.47 -8.02
CA ASP A 371 -7.14 -8.18 -7.41
C ASP A 371 -7.87 -7.31 -6.37
#